data_AF-U9VWE8-F1
#
_entry.id   AF-U9VWE8-F1
#
_cell.length_a   1.000
_cell.length_b   1.000
_cell.length_c   1.000
_cell.angle_alpha   90.00
_cell.angle_beta   90.00
_cell.angle_gamma   90.00
#
_symmetry.space_group_name_H-M   'P 1'
#
loop_
_entity.id
_entity.type
_entity.pdbx_description
1 polymer ?
#
loop_
_entity_poly.entity_id
_entity_poly.type
_entity_poly.pdbx_seq_one_letter_code
_entity_poly.pdbx_strand_id
1 'polypeptide(L)' 'MKRFLLSTLTVLMSMGAIAGMANAAQVGLGNPIADLNEDGTVTLHEVVNYNRDQRDKS' A
#
# COMPACT_ATOMS: atom_id res chain seq x y z
N MET A 1 2.50 37.47 7.04
CA MET A 1 1.53 36.37 7.28
C MET A 1 1.34 35.41 6.11
N LYS A 2 1.34 35.87 4.84
CA LYS A 2 1.12 34.98 3.67
C LYS A 2 2.20 33.91 3.44
N ARG A 3 3.45 34.18 3.83
CA ARG A 3 4.59 33.25 3.65
C ARG A 3 4.55 32.03 4.59
N PHE A 4 4.05 32.21 5.81
CA PHE A 4 3.93 31.13 6.81
C PHE A 4 2.89 30.08 6.39
N LEU A 5 1.80 30.52 5.75
CA LEU A 5 0.71 29.66 5.29
C LEU A 5 1.13 28.77 4.11
N LEU A 6 2.02 29.28 3.25
CA LEU A 6 2.55 28.53 2.12
C LEU A 6 3.54 27.44 2.58
N SER A 7 4.41 27.75 3.54
CA SER A 7 5.36 26.78 4.10
C SER A 7 4.68 25.63 4.84
N THR A 8 3.63 25.90 5.62
CA THR A 8 2.90 24.83 6.33
C THR A 8 2.15 23.91 5.38
N LEU A 9 1.54 24.47 4.32
CA LEU A 9 0.86 23.68 3.30
C LEU A 9 1.84 22.76 2.54
N THR A 10 3.03 23.25 2.20
CA THR A 10 4.07 22.44 1.55
C THR A 10 4.53 21.30 2.45
N VAL A 11 4.77 21.54 3.75
CA VAL A 11 5.16 20.48 4.69
C VAL A 11 4.05 19.44 4.83
N LEU A 12 2.78 19.86 4.95
CA LEU A 12 1.66 18.94 5.07
C LEU A 12 1.46 18.07 3.81
N MET A 13 1.61 18.67 2.63
CA MET A 13 1.59 17.96 1.34
C MET A 13 2.75 16.97 1.22
N SER A 14 3.94 17.33 1.74
CA SER A 14 5.10 16.44 1.78
C SER A 14 4.85 15.20 2.64
N MET A 15 4.23 15.38 3.81
CA MET A 15 3.90 14.27 4.72
C MET A 15 2.79 13.36 4.16
N GLY A 16 1.76 13.94 3.54
CA GLY A 16 0.70 13.18 2.87
C GLY A 16 1.20 12.39 1.66
N ALA A 17 2.12 12.97 0.88
CA ALA A 17 2.77 12.28 -0.24
C ALA A 17 3.59 11.07 0.25
N ILE A 18 4.36 11.23 1.33
CA ILE A 18 5.18 10.14 1.90
C ILE A 18 4.31 9.00 2.46
N ALA A 19 3.17 9.30 3.08
CA ALA A 19 2.25 8.28 3.59
C ALA A 19 1.49 7.52 2.48
N GLY A 20 1.26 8.16 1.33
CA GLY A 20 0.56 7.56 0.19
C GLY A 20 1.38 6.53 -0.59
N MET A 21 2.71 6.58 -0.55
CA MET A 21 3.56 5.70 -1.36
C MET A 21 3.76 4.29 -0.77
N ALA A 22 3.36 4.04 0.47
CA ALA A 22 3.61 2.76 1.15
C ALA A 22 2.56 1.65 0.90
N ASN A 23 1.50 1.91 0.11
CA ASN A 23 0.32 1.03 0.01
C ASN A 23 -0.01 0.54 -1.41
N ALA A 24 0.90 0.64 -2.39
CA ALA A 24 0.54 0.45 -3.78
C ALA A 24 0.22 -1.01 -4.21
N ALA A 25 0.45 -2.03 -3.38
CA ALA A 25 0.30 -3.43 -3.82
C ALA A 25 -0.35 -4.39 -2.81
N GLN A 26 -1.04 -3.87 -1.77
CA GLN A 26 -1.69 -4.73 -0.79
C GLN A 26 -3.04 -5.24 -1.33
N VAL A 27 -3.21 -6.55 -1.39
CA VAL A 27 -4.47 -7.22 -1.72
C VAL A 27 -5.13 -7.81 -0.47
N GLY A 28 -6.46 -7.99 -0.53
CA GLY A 28 -7.27 -8.56 0.56
C GLY A 28 -7.75 -9.98 0.27
N LEU A 29 -8.44 -10.58 1.26
CA LEU A 29 -9.10 -11.88 1.10
C LEU A 29 -10.07 -11.87 -0.09
N GLY A 30 -10.09 -12.99 -0.81
CA GLY A 30 -10.94 -13.17 -1.99
C GLY A 30 -10.41 -12.50 -3.27
N ASN A 31 -9.25 -11.84 -3.23
CA ASN A 31 -8.60 -11.39 -4.46
C ASN A 31 -7.93 -12.58 -5.16
N PRO A 32 -8.37 -12.98 -6.37
CA PRO A 32 -7.87 -14.17 -7.05
C PRO A 32 -6.37 -14.11 -7.39
N ILE A 33 -5.77 -12.92 -7.42
CA ILE A 33 -4.33 -12.77 -7.65
C ILE A 33 -3.51 -13.28 -6.44
N ALA A 34 -4.13 -13.33 -5.26
CA ALA A 34 -3.54 -13.91 -4.05
C ALA A 34 -3.83 -15.40 -3.89
N ASP A 35 -4.46 -16.06 -4.87
CA ASP A 35 -4.56 -17.53 -4.90
C ASP A 35 -3.22 -18.07 -5.43
N LEU A 36 -2.34 -18.48 -4.51
CA LEU A 36 -0.97 -18.86 -4.86
C LEU A 36 -0.85 -20.33 -5.27
N ASN A 37 -1.85 -21.14 -4.93
CA ASN A 37 -1.88 -22.57 -5.20
C ASN A 37 -2.90 -22.95 -6.30
N GLU A 38 -3.69 -21.99 -6.77
CA GLU A 38 -4.71 -22.11 -7.83
C GLU A 38 -5.85 -23.07 -7.49
N ASP A 39 -6.20 -23.21 -6.21
CA ASP A 39 -7.30 -24.06 -5.74
C ASP A 39 -8.69 -23.36 -5.76
N GLY A 40 -8.71 -22.08 -6.16
CA GLY A 40 -9.91 -21.25 -6.26
C GLY A 40 -10.35 -20.63 -4.93
N THR A 41 -9.61 -20.84 -3.84
CA THR A 41 -9.88 -20.31 -2.51
C THR A 41 -8.70 -19.51 -1.97
N VAL A 42 -8.91 -18.21 -1.79
CA VAL A 42 -7.88 -17.34 -1.24
C VAL A 42 -7.86 -17.44 0.28
N THR A 43 -6.78 -17.97 0.84
CA THR A 43 -6.57 -18.07 2.29
C THR A 43 -5.83 -16.85 2.85
N LEU A 44 -5.93 -16.65 4.17
CA LEU A 44 -5.17 -15.60 4.87
C LEU A 44 -3.66 -15.76 4.69
N HIS A 45 -3.17 -17.01 4.68
CA HIS A 45 -1.75 -17.31 4.51
C HIS A 45 -1.24 -16.80 3.15
N GLU A 46 -2.01 -17.01 2.10
CA GLU A 46 -1.61 -16.61 0.75
C GLU A 46 -1.67 -15.09 0.57
N VAL A 47 -2.69 -14.43 1.11
CA VAL A 47 -2.76 -12.96 1.14
C VAL A 47 -1.55 -12.35 1.84
N VAL A 48 -1.13 -12.92 2.98
CA VAL A 48 0.05 -12.43 3.71
C VAL A 48 1.32 -12.63 2.90
N ASN A 49 1.49 -13.80 2.27
CA ASN A 49 2.68 -14.11 1.48
C ASN A 49 2.75 -13.24 0.22
N TYR A 50 1.66 -13.13 -0.53
CA TYR A 50 1.59 -12.26 -1.69
C TYR A 50 1.93 -10.81 -1.32
N ASN A 51 1.31 -10.28 -0.26
CA ASN A 51 1.56 -8.90 0.18
C ASN A 51 2.99 -8.67 0.65
N ARG A 52 3.65 -9.68 1.23
CA ARG A 52 5.08 -9.60 1.57
C ARG A 52 5.92 -9.53 0.30
N ASP A 53 5.70 -10.43 -0.65
CA ASP A 53 6.46 -10.48 -1.90
C ASP A 53 6.31 -9.19 -2.72
N GLN A 54 5.13 -8.57 -2.71
CA GLN A 54 4.92 -7.28 -3.38
C GLN A 54 5.67 -6.13 -2.68
N ARG A 55 5.84 -6.18 -1.36
CA ARG A 55 6.62 -5.19 -0.61
C ARG A 55 8.12 -5.34 -0.88
N ASP A 56 8.61 -6.57 -0.99
CA ASP A 56 10.03 -6.85 -1.24
C ASP A 56 10.45 -6.52 -2.69
N LYS A 57 9.48 -6.40 -3.61
CA LYS A 57 9.70 -6.00 -5.02
C LYS A 57 9.70 -4.48 -5.24
N SER A 58 9.31 -3.69 -4.24
CA SER A 58 9.25 -2.22 -4.31
C SER A 58 10.52 -1.56 -3.79
#